data_AF-A0A0F0H3W7-F1
#
_entry.id   AF-A0A0F0H3W7-F1
#
_cell.length_a   1.000
_cell.length_b   1.000
_cell.length_c   1.000
_cell.angle_alpha   90.00
_cell.angle_beta   90.00
_cell.angle_gamma   90.00
#
_symmetry.space_group_name_H-M   'P 1'
#
loop_
_entity.id
_entity.type
_entity.pdbx_description
1 polymer ?
#
loop_
_entity_poly.entity_id
_entity_poly.type
_entity_poly.pdbx_seq_one_letter_code
_entity_poly.pdbx_strand_id
1 'polypeptide(L)'
;MLVDTEHFGRVGDVDVHRYALVNPGGITVRVLDLGGVVQSIDAPDRDGALANVVLGFGDLDGYVANNRPDAGRVFFGALIGRYANRIGGAAFTLDGEQYRVKANENANCLHGGPEGFDTHVWQASPFSDDEGVGVRLSHVSPDGDQGFPGRVTTAVTYHLDARNRLTIGYRAETDAPTVLNLTNHTYWNLAGEGAGDIYDHLLTIRAGSFCAVDDSLIPQGRPV
;
A
#
# COMPACT_ATOMS: atom_id res chain seq x y z
N MET A 1 24.22 -6.96 -1.27
CA MET A 1 22.83 -6.60 -0.91
C MET A 1 22.29 -7.71 -0.04
N LEU A 2 21.47 -7.39 0.94
CA LEU A 2 20.87 -8.40 1.80
C LEU A 2 19.41 -8.04 2.10
N VAL A 3 18.64 -9.04 2.46
CA VAL A 3 17.34 -8.88 3.10
C VAL A 3 17.51 -9.30 4.55
N ASP A 4 17.39 -8.36 5.48
CA ASP A 4 17.32 -8.68 6.90
C ASP A 4 15.86 -8.86 7.31
N THR A 5 15.57 -9.88 8.11
CA THR A 5 14.21 -10.21 8.54
C THR A 5 14.13 -10.15 10.05
N GLU A 6 13.26 -9.29 10.56
CA GLU A 6 13.11 -9.04 11.99
C GLU A 6 11.66 -9.32 12.40
N HIS A 7 11.48 -9.96 13.57
CA HIS A 7 10.16 -10.02 14.19
C HIS A 7 9.76 -8.61 14.65
N PHE A 8 8.61 -8.13 14.17
CA PHE A 8 8.12 -6.78 14.43
C PHE A 8 6.95 -6.75 15.44
N GLY A 9 6.33 -7.91 15.70
CA GLY A 9 5.30 -8.07 16.73
C GLY A 9 4.28 -9.13 16.35
N ARG A 10 3.08 -9.06 16.94
CA ARG A 10 1.97 -9.99 16.68
C ARG A 10 0.65 -9.26 16.52
N VAL A 11 -0.16 -9.72 15.56
CA VAL A 11 -1.57 -9.33 15.40
C VAL A 11 -2.43 -10.55 15.73
N GLY A 12 -3.07 -10.51 16.91
CA GLY A 12 -3.68 -11.71 17.49
C GLY A 12 -2.62 -12.80 17.66
N ASP A 13 -2.85 -13.96 17.06
CA ASP A 13 -1.90 -15.08 17.09
C ASP A 13 -0.88 -15.09 15.94
N VAL A 14 -0.95 -14.15 14.99
CA VAL A 14 -0.10 -14.13 13.80
C VAL A 14 1.13 -13.25 14.03
N ASP A 15 2.32 -13.80 13.76
CA ASP A 15 3.57 -13.03 13.77
C ASP A 15 3.65 -12.09 12.57
N VAL A 16 4.16 -10.88 12.82
CA VAL A 16 4.42 -9.86 11.82
C VAL A 16 5.93 -9.63 11.75
N HIS A 17 6.45 -9.53 10.53
CA HIS A 17 7.87 -9.33 10.26
C HIS A 17 8.12 -8.06 9.48
N ARG A 18 9.31 -7.51 9.70
CA ARG A 18 9.89 -6.41 8.93
C ARG A 18 11.04 -6.93 8.09
N TYR A 19 11.02 -6.59 6.81
CA TYR A 19 12.02 -6.95 5.81
C TYR A 19 12.81 -5.69 5.43
N ALA A 20 14.07 -5.61 5.85
CA ALA A 20 14.96 -4.53 5.47
C ALA A 20 15.72 -4.89 4.19
N LEU A 21 15.40 -4.19 3.11
CA LEU A 21 16.07 -4.28 1.81
C LEU A 21 17.22 -3.26 1.81
N VAL A 22 18.45 -3.76 1.87
CA VAL A 22 19.65 -2.90 1.96
C VAL A 22 20.47 -3.02 0.68
N ASN A 23 20.64 -1.90 -0.02
CA ASN A 23 21.50 -1.82 -1.20
C ASN A 23 22.81 -1.06 -0.92
N PRO A 24 23.87 -1.28 -1.72
CA PRO A 24 25.12 -0.53 -1.58
C PRO A 24 25.00 0.94 -2.03
N GLY A 25 23.89 1.33 -2.66
CA GLY A 25 23.64 2.70 -3.10
C GLY A 25 23.23 3.65 -1.98
N GLY A 26 23.12 3.16 -0.74
CA GLY A 26 22.84 3.98 0.44
C GLY A 26 21.36 4.15 0.76
N ILE A 27 20.48 3.41 0.07
CA ILE A 27 19.05 3.34 0.43
C ILE A 27 18.76 2.07 1.22
N THR A 28 18.01 2.21 2.30
CA THR A 28 17.38 1.10 3.02
C THR A 28 15.87 1.26 2.98
N VAL A 29 15.17 0.24 2.49
CA VAL A 29 13.71 0.19 2.48
C VAL A 29 13.25 -0.87 3.46
N ARG A 30 12.35 -0.54 4.39
CA ARG A 30 11.75 -1.52 5.30
C ARG A 30 10.29 -1.77 4.95
N VAL A 31 9.95 -3.03 4.72
CA VAL A 31 8.59 -3.46 4.35
C VAL A 31 8.04 -4.38 5.43
N LEU A 32 6.79 -4.20 5.86
CA LEU A 32 6.10 -5.13 6.75
C LEU A 32 5.31 -6.16 5.94
N ASP A 33 5.21 -7.38 6.45
CA ASP A 33 4.23 -8.36 5.92
C ASP A 33 2.78 -8.00 6.33
N LEU A 34 2.57 -7.23 7.40
CA LEU A 34 1.29 -6.58 7.67
C LEU A 34 1.01 -5.51 6.62
N GLY A 35 -0.05 -5.72 5.84
CA GLY A 35 -0.57 -4.79 4.86
C GLY A 35 0.41 -4.42 3.75
N GLY A 36 1.52 -5.16 3.59
CA GLY A 36 2.59 -4.79 2.67
C GLY A 36 3.13 -3.38 2.87
N VAL A 37 3.15 -2.90 4.11
CA VAL A 37 3.47 -1.51 4.43
C VAL A 37 4.93 -1.20 4.10
N VAL A 38 5.18 -0.13 3.35
CA VAL A 38 6.50 0.53 3.31
C VAL A 38 6.62 1.37 4.59
N GLN A 39 7.37 0.85 5.57
CA GLN A 39 7.45 1.43 6.91
C GLN A 39 8.46 2.57 6.99
N SER A 40 9.60 2.44 6.32
CA SER A 40 10.61 3.49 6.22
C SER A 40 11.42 3.37 4.93
N ILE A 41 11.92 4.51 4.48
CA ILE A 41 12.91 4.61 3.41
C ILE A 41 13.99 5.57 3.91
N ASP A 42 15.13 5.02 4.34
CA ASP A 42 16.30 5.82 4.67
C ASP A 42 17.01 6.18 3.37
N ALA A 43 17.12 7.47 3.07
CA ALA A 43 17.78 7.99 1.87
C ALA A 43 18.79 9.09 2.21
N PRO A 44 19.93 9.16 1.50
CA PRO A 44 20.95 10.19 1.75
C PRO A 44 20.58 11.52 1.07
N ASP A 45 20.89 12.63 1.74
CA ASP A 45 20.91 13.95 1.13
C ASP A 45 22.20 14.19 0.31
N ARG A 46 22.41 15.43 -0.12
CA ARG A 46 23.60 15.82 -0.91
C ARG A 46 24.93 15.69 -0.17
N ASP A 47 24.90 15.74 1.16
CA ASP A 47 26.05 15.66 2.05
C ASP A 47 26.23 14.22 2.60
N GLY A 48 25.35 13.29 2.20
CA GLY A 48 25.35 11.89 2.61
C GLY A 48 24.64 11.62 3.94
N ALA A 49 23.96 12.61 4.52
CA ALA A 49 23.20 12.41 5.75
C ALA A 49 21.90 11.65 5.45
N LEU A 50 21.66 10.56 6.18
CA LEU A 50 20.48 9.73 6.01
C LEU A 50 19.28 10.29 6.78
N ALA A 51 18.11 10.27 6.15
CA ALA A 51 16.82 10.53 6.80
C ALA A 51 15.75 9.55 6.29
N ASN A 52 14.80 9.19 7.16
CA ASN A 52 13.59 8.49 6.74
C ASN A 52 12.68 9.48 5.98
N VAL A 53 12.45 9.25 4.70
CA VAL A 53 11.71 10.17 3.81
C VAL A 53 10.25 9.79 3.60
N VAL A 54 9.73 8.83 4.35
CA VAL A 54 8.31 8.42 4.30
C VAL A 54 7.68 8.43 5.68
N LEU A 55 6.39 8.77 5.75
CA LEU A 55 5.65 8.77 7.01
C LEU A 55 5.22 7.36 7.38
N GLY A 56 5.35 7.02 8.66
CA GLY A 56 4.89 5.75 9.21
C GLY A 56 4.68 5.79 10.72
N PHE A 57 4.46 4.62 11.32
CA PHE A 57 4.47 4.45 12.76
C PHE A 57 5.78 3.78 13.20
N GLY A 58 6.25 4.11 14.40
CA GLY A 58 7.47 3.54 14.97
C GLY A 58 7.33 2.08 15.40
N ASP A 59 6.10 1.64 15.67
CA ASP A 59 5.78 0.30 16.16
C ASP A 59 4.55 -0.30 15.47
N LEU A 60 4.32 -1.59 15.71
CA LEU A 60 3.18 -2.34 15.17
C LEU A 60 1.84 -1.81 15.69
N ASP A 61 1.80 -1.37 16.95
CA ASP A 61 0.56 -0.93 17.59
C ASP A 61 -0.04 0.29 16.89
N GLY A 62 0.79 1.21 16.39
CA GLY A 62 0.33 2.33 15.57
C GLY A 62 -0.40 1.88 14.30
N TYR A 63 0.14 0.90 13.57
CA TYR A 63 -0.52 0.33 12.39
C TYR A 63 -1.81 -0.42 12.73
N VAL A 64 -1.80 -1.23 13.80
CA VAL A 64 -2.98 -1.97 14.26
C VAL A 64 -4.09 -1.03 14.72
N ALA A 65 -3.75 0.03 15.45
CA ALA A 65 -4.70 1.05 15.88
C ALA A 65 -5.27 1.82 14.68
N ASN A 66 -4.44 2.17 13.69
CA ASN A 66 -4.90 2.79 12.45
C ASN A 66 -5.87 1.88 11.69
N ASN A 67 -5.68 0.57 11.69
CA ASN A 67 -6.51 -0.38 10.94
C ASN A 67 -7.84 -0.73 11.62
N ARG A 68 -8.16 -0.12 12.79
CA ARG A 68 -9.44 -0.38 13.45
C ARG A 68 -10.61 0.20 12.64
N PRO A 69 -11.79 -0.45 12.64
CA PRO A 69 -12.95 0.00 11.86
C PRO A 69 -13.45 1.42 12.20
N ASP A 70 -13.21 1.90 13.42
CA ASP A 70 -13.62 3.21 13.94
C ASP A 70 -12.52 4.28 13.83
N ALA A 71 -11.33 3.91 13.35
CA ALA A 71 -10.22 4.84 13.20
C ALA A 71 -10.33 5.66 11.91
N GLY A 72 -9.89 6.92 11.98
CA GLY A 72 -9.62 7.73 10.79
C GLY A 72 -8.38 7.20 10.07
N ARG A 73 -8.57 6.21 9.19
CA ARG A 73 -7.49 5.50 8.50
C ARG A 73 -6.71 6.44 7.59
N VAL A 74 -5.41 6.57 7.85
CA VAL A 74 -4.48 7.34 7.00
C VAL A 74 -3.70 6.47 6.02
N PHE A 75 -3.65 5.15 6.26
CA PHE A 75 -3.07 4.14 5.37
C PHE A 75 -1.56 4.28 5.12
N PHE A 76 -0.79 4.77 6.09
CA PHE A 76 0.65 5.04 5.91
C PHE A 76 1.40 3.85 5.29
N GLY A 77 1.95 4.05 4.09
CA GLY A 77 2.80 3.08 3.40
C GLY A 77 2.08 1.82 2.92
N ALA A 78 0.78 1.69 3.15
CA ALA A 78 0.07 0.43 3.04
C ALA A 78 -0.22 0.03 1.59
N LEU A 79 -0.29 -1.28 1.36
CA LEU A 79 -0.80 -1.85 0.14
C LEU A 79 -2.33 -1.78 0.13
N ILE A 80 -2.88 -1.17 -0.90
CA ILE A 80 -4.31 -0.93 -1.03
C ILE A 80 -4.93 -1.89 -2.05
N GLY A 81 -6.03 -2.53 -1.65
CA GLY A 81 -6.82 -3.43 -2.48
C GLY A 81 -8.05 -3.97 -1.75
N ARG A 82 -9.02 -4.60 -2.43
CA ARG A 82 -9.01 -4.94 -3.88
C ARG A 82 -9.16 -3.75 -4.82
N TYR A 83 -9.78 -2.67 -4.37
CA TYR A 83 -10.00 -1.48 -5.19
C TYR A 83 -9.53 -0.23 -4.47
N ALA A 84 -8.46 0.38 -4.98
CA ALA A 84 -7.94 1.63 -4.48
C ALA A 84 -8.88 2.80 -4.81
N ASN A 85 -8.96 3.74 -3.87
CA ASN A 85 -9.85 4.90 -3.89
C ASN A 85 -11.33 4.50 -3.68
N ARG A 86 -12.27 5.31 -4.16
CA ARG A 86 -13.69 5.23 -3.80
C ARG A 86 -14.52 4.51 -4.87
N ILE A 87 -15.46 3.69 -4.41
CA ILE A 87 -16.61 3.21 -5.16
C ILE A 87 -17.86 3.92 -4.61
N GLY A 88 -18.43 4.80 -5.43
CA GLY A 88 -19.59 5.60 -5.08
C GLY A 88 -20.80 4.74 -4.71
N GLY A 89 -21.46 5.05 -3.60
CA GLY A 89 -22.62 4.28 -3.11
C GLY A 89 -22.32 2.84 -2.70
N ALA A 90 -21.02 2.49 -2.59
CA ALA A 90 -20.54 1.15 -2.25
C ALA A 90 -21.17 0.04 -3.11
N ALA A 91 -21.38 0.32 -4.40
CA ALA A 91 -21.94 -0.63 -5.35
C ALA A 91 -21.40 -0.40 -6.76
N PHE A 92 -21.32 -1.47 -7.55
CA PHE A 92 -20.99 -1.42 -8.96
C PHE A 92 -21.74 -2.51 -9.73
N THR A 93 -21.79 -2.38 -11.05
CA THR A 93 -22.36 -3.40 -11.94
C THR A 93 -21.26 -4.04 -12.76
N LEU A 94 -21.24 -5.37 -12.80
CA LEU A 94 -20.31 -6.17 -13.60
C LEU A 94 -21.12 -7.27 -14.28
N ASP A 95 -20.98 -7.40 -15.60
CA ASP A 95 -21.69 -8.37 -16.43
C ASP A 95 -23.22 -8.40 -16.23
N GLY A 96 -23.80 -7.22 -15.93
CA GLY A 96 -25.24 -7.05 -15.72
C GLY A 96 -25.73 -7.37 -14.30
N GLU A 97 -24.86 -7.86 -13.42
CA GLU A 97 -25.15 -8.10 -12.01
C GLU A 97 -24.69 -6.92 -11.16
N GLN A 98 -25.51 -6.52 -10.17
CA GLN A 98 -25.16 -5.48 -9.20
C GLN A 98 -24.50 -6.12 -7.97
N TYR A 99 -23.26 -5.70 -7.69
CA TYR A 99 -22.52 -6.06 -6.49
C TYR A 99 -22.55 -4.93 -5.48
N ARG A 100 -22.73 -5.28 -4.19
CA ARG A 100 -22.63 -4.34 -3.07
C ARG A 100 -21.39 -4.66 -2.26
N VAL A 101 -20.49 -3.69 -2.16
CA VAL A 101 -19.27 -3.77 -1.35
C VAL A 101 -19.49 -3.12 0.00
N LYS A 102 -18.62 -3.42 0.97
CA LYS A 102 -18.71 -2.84 2.32
C LYS A 102 -18.42 -1.35 2.29
N ALA A 103 -19.39 -0.53 2.70
CA ALA A 103 -19.18 0.89 2.93
C ALA A 103 -18.35 1.09 4.21
N ASN A 104 -17.34 1.95 4.14
CA ASN A 104 -16.47 2.34 5.26
C ASN A 104 -16.15 3.84 5.27
N GLU A 105 -16.71 4.60 4.33
CA GLU A 105 -16.61 6.05 4.33
C GLU A 105 -17.95 6.64 3.89
N ASN A 106 -18.78 7.01 4.87
CA ASN A 106 -20.16 7.41 4.64
C ASN A 106 -20.93 6.33 3.83
N ALA A 107 -21.44 6.68 2.64
CA ALA A 107 -22.14 5.77 1.75
C ALA A 107 -21.20 5.08 0.73
N ASN A 108 -19.90 5.35 0.75
CA ASN A 108 -18.93 4.86 -0.23
C ASN A 108 -18.08 3.73 0.34
N CYS A 109 -17.53 2.91 -0.56
CA CYS A 109 -16.43 1.99 -0.23
C CYS A 109 -15.11 2.64 -0.61
N LEU A 110 -14.24 2.85 0.37
CA LEU A 110 -12.92 3.44 0.24
C LEU A 110 -11.87 2.34 0.45
N HIS A 111 -10.90 2.27 -0.47
CA HIS A 111 -9.68 1.46 -0.32
C HIS A 111 -9.95 -0.03 -0.05
N GLY A 112 -10.96 -0.59 -0.69
CA GLY A 112 -11.30 -2.01 -0.59
C GLY A 112 -12.18 -2.39 0.60
N GLY A 113 -12.54 -1.45 1.47
CA GLY A 113 -13.47 -1.67 2.58
C GLY A 113 -12.81 -1.69 3.97
N PRO A 114 -13.58 -1.98 5.03
CA PRO A 114 -13.09 -1.96 6.41
C PRO A 114 -11.97 -2.97 6.68
N GLU A 115 -11.98 -4.14 6.02
CA GLU A 115 -10.95 -5.18 6.15
C GLU A 115 -10.20 -5.37 4.81
N GLY A 116 -9.77 -4.25 4.24
CA GLY A 116 -9.01 -4.20 2.98
C GLY A 116 -7.63 -4.84 3.09
N PHE A 117 -6.89 -4.87 1.97
CA PHE A 117 -5.60 -5.56 1.87
C PHE A 117 -4.53 -5.08 2.87
N ASP A 118 -4.65 -3.85 3.36
CA ASP A 118 -3.76 -3.25 4.34
C ASP A 118 -3.95 -3.79 5.77
N THR A 119 -5.04 -4.50 6.06
CA THR A 119 -5.31 -5.07 7.39
C THR A 119 -4.80 -6.50 7.57
N HIS A 120 -4.38 -7.16 6.49
CA HIS A 120 -3.99 -8.57 6.49
C HIS A 120 -2.49 -8.74 6.66
N VAL A 121 -2.07 -9.80 7.35
CA VAL A 121 -0.67 -10.26 7.30
C VAL A 121 -0.50 -11.13 6.07
N TRP A 122 0.42 -10.73 5.19
CA TRP A 122 0.70 -11.39 3.93
C TRP A 122 1.74 -12.50 4.11
N GLN A 123 1.66 -13.55 3.30
CA GLN A 123 2.74 -14.53 3.25
C GLN A 123 3.94 -13.90 2.54
N ALA A 124 5.08 -13.81 3.21
CA ALA A 124 6.28 -13.21 2.67
C ALA A 124 7.30 -14.25 2.17
N SER A 125 8.02 -13.89 1.11
CA SER A 125 9.11 -14.66 0.51
C SER A 125 10.24 -13.71 0.13
N PRO A 126 11.23 -13.49 1.02
CA PRO A 126 12.40 -12.67 0.70
C PRO A 126 13.26 -13.34 -0.38
N PHE A 127 13.94 -12.54 -1.19
CA PHE A 127 14.80 -13.03 -2.26
C PHE A 127 15.96 -12.07 -2.56
N SER A 128 16.96 -12.60 -3.28
CA SER A 128 18.05 -11.85 -3.88
C SER A 128 18.26 -12.37 -5.29
N ASP A 129 18.56 -11.48 -6.23
CA ASP A 129 18.93 -11.80 -7.60
C ASP A 129 20.17 -11.01 -8.03
N ASP A 130 20.54 -11.10 -9.31
CA ASP A 130 21.71 -10.43 -9.86
C ASP A 130 21.55 -8.89 -9.90
N GLU A 131 20.31 -8.38 -9.85
CA GLU A 131 20.01 -6.95 -9.95
C GLU A 131 19.80 -6.28 -8.58
N GLY A 132 19.35 -7.03 -7.59
CA GLY A 132 18.88 -6.47 -6.33
C GLY A 132 18.46 -7.47 -5.25
N VAL A 133 17.75 -6.93 -4.27
CA VAL A 133 17.11 -7.68 -3.18
C VAL A 133 15.66 -7.30 -3.06
N GLY A 134 14.84 -8.20 -2.54
CA GLY A 134 13.42 -7.92 -2.44
C GLY A 134 12.67 -8.85 -1.51
N VAL A 135 11.38 -8.55 -1.37
CA VAL A 135 10.41 -9.41 -0.71
C VAL A 135 9.16 -9.51 -1.59
N ARG A 136 8.71 -10.73 -1.85
CA ARG A 136 7.43 -10.99 -2.48
C ARG A 136 6.41 -11.32 -1.41
N LEU A 137 5.34 -10.56 -1.36
CA LEU A 137 4.18 -10.78 -0.50
C LEU A 137 3.08 -11.46 -1.32
N SER A 138 2.37 -12.42 -0.73
CA SER A 138 1.21 -13.06 -1.34
C SER A 138 0.04 -13.17 -0.40
N HIS A 139 -1.17 -12.95 -0.91
CA HIS A 139 -2.42 -13.08 -0.18
C HIS A 139 -3.52 -13.58 -1.10
N VAL A 140 -4.42 -14.38 -0.55
CA VAL A 140 -5.60 -14.89 -1.23
C VAL A 140 -6.81 -14.24 -0.59
N SER A 141 -7.46 -13.37 -1.36
CA SER A 141 -8.74 -12.79 -0.98
C SER A 141 -9.85 -13.70 -1.54
N PRO A 142 -10.70 -14.31 -0.70
CA PRO A 142 -11.70 -15.29 -1.15
C PRO A 142 -12.85 -14.64 -1.92
N ASP A 143 -13.61 -15.43 -2.67
CA ASP A 143 -14.87 -14.95 -3.27
C ASP A 143 -15.79 -14.33 -2.20
N GLY A 144 -16.36 -13.17 -2.52
CA GLY A 144 -17.23 -12.41 -1.62
C GLY A 144 -16.50 -11.55 -0.58
N ASP A 145 -15.16 -11.55 -0.54
CA ASP A 145 -14.40 -10.71 0.40
C ASP A 145 -14.72 -9.22 0.20
N GLN A 146 -15.10 -8.54 1.28
CA GLN A 146 -15.65 -7.19 1.31
C GLN A 146 -16.80 -6.93 0.30
N GLY A 147 -17.44 -7.99 -0.20
CA GLY A 147 -18.51 -7.95 -1.21
C GLY A 147 -18.03 -7.98 -2.68
N PHE A 148 -16.73 -8.17 -2.93
CA PHE A 148 -16.19 -8.31 -4.29
C PHE A 148 -16.31 -9.78 -4.77
N PRO A 149 -16.75 -10.01 -6.02
CA PRO A 149 -16.83 -11.36 -6.58
C PRO A 149 -15.45 -11.94 -6.94
N GLY A 150 -15.37 -13.26 -7.03
CA GLY A 150 -14.19 -14.02 -7.42
C GLY A 150 -13.14 -14.11 -6.31
N ARG A 151 -12.48 -15.26 -6.21
CA ARG A 151 -11.23 -15.37 -5.44
C ARG A 151 -10.15 -14.62 -6.20
N VAL A 152 -9.32 -13.84 -5.51
CA VAL A 152 -8.16 -13.16 -6.08
C VAL A 152 -6.90 -13.59 -5.34
N THR A 153 -5.99 -14.25 -6.04
CA THR A 153 -4.63 -14.52 -5.55
C THR A 153 -3.73 -13.38 -6.01
N THR A 154 -3.25 -12.58 -5.06
CA THR A 154 -2.39 -11.42 -5.32
C THR A 154 -0.96 -11.71 -4.87
N ALA A 155 0.01 -11.32 -5.70
CA ALA A 155 1.41 -11.29 -5.36
C ALA A 155 1.96 -9.87 -5.62
N VAL A 156 2.62 -9.29 -4.61
CA VAL A 156 3.26 -7.97 -4.71
C VAL A 156 4.72 -8.08 -4.36
N THR A 157 5.56 -7.61 -5.26
CA THR A 157 7.01 -7.71 -5.15
C THR A 157 7.61 -6.34 -4.92
N TYR A 158 8.27 -6.16 -3.78
CA TYR A 158 9.14 -5.01 -3.51
C TYR A 158 10.56 -5.41 -3.87
N HIS A 159 11.18 -4.70 -4.81
CA HIS A 159 12.55 -4.96 -5.26
C HIS A 159 13.36 -3.67 -5.22
N LEU A 160 14.49 -3.72 -4.52
CA LEU A 160 15.46 -2.63 -4.45
C LEU A 160 16.72 -3.06 -5.18
N ASP A 161 17.04 -2.37 -6.26
CA ASP A 161 18.22 -2.66 -7.07
C ASP A 161 19.47 -1.89 -6.63
N ALA A 162 20.61 -2.22 -7.24
CA ALA A 162 21.90 -1.55 -6.99
C ALA A 162 21.91 -0.03 -7.30
N ARG A 163 20.91 0.49 -8.02
CA ARG A 163 20.83 1.87 -8.52
C ARG A 163 19.84 2.72 -7.73
N ASN A 164 19.50 2.33 -6.51
CA ASN A 164 18.57 3.06 -5.65
C ASN A 164 17.14 3.13 -6.21
N ARG A 165 16.73 2.16 -7.03
CA ARG A 165 15.35 2.09 -7.53
C ARG A 165 14.57 1.05 -6.73
N LEU A 166 13.58 1.53 -6.00
CA LEU A 166 12.51 0.71 -5.44
C LEU A 166 11.44 0.48 -6.52
N THR A 167 11.20 -0.78 -6.87
CA THR A 167 10.14 -1.21 -7.77
C THR A 167 9.08 -1.97 -6.97
N ILE A 168 7.81 -1.61 -7.17
CA ILE A 168 6.67 -2.36 -6.61
C ILE A 168 5.90 -2.99 -7.79
N GLY A 169 6.05 -4.31 -7.94
CA GLY A 169 5.37 -5.08 -8.99
C GLY A 169 4.11 -5.74 -8.47
N TYR A 170 2.98 -5.55 -9.16
CA TYR A 170 1.69 -6.15 -8.80
C TYR A 170 1.32 -7.24 -9.81
N ARG A 171 0.95 -8.42 -9.31
CA ARG A 171 0.39 -9.52 -10.11
C ARG A 171 -0.82 -10.10 -9.40
N ALA A 172 -1.90 -10.32 -10.12
CA ALA A 172 -3.09 -10.96 -9.56
C ALA A 172 -3.71 -11.94 -10.56
N GLU A 173 -4.29 -12.99 -10.03
CA GLU A 173 -5.08 -13.97 -10.78
C GLU A 173 -6.42 -14.14 -10.08
N THR A 174 -7.49 -14.32 -10.86
CA THR A 174 -8.85 -14.53 -10.34
C THR A 174 -9.54 -15.69 -11.03
N ASP A 175 -10.48 -16.33 -10.34
CA ASP A 175 -11.27 -17.44 -10.86
C ASP A 175 -12.65 -17.03 -11.39
N ALA A 176 -13.03 -15.76 -11.26
CA ALA A 176 -14.25 -15.18 -11.83
C ALA A 176 -14.01 -13.70 -12.19
N PRO A 177 -14.81 -13.10 -13.09
CA PRO A 177 -14.75 -11.66 -13.36
C PRO A 177 -14.85 -10.84 -12.07
N THR A 178 -13.95 -9.87 -11.91
CA THR A 178 -13.95 -8.95 -10.75
C THR A 178 -13.33 -7.61 -11.12
N VAL A 179 -13.48 -6.62 -10.23
CA VAL A 179 -12.79 -5.33 -10.33
C VAL A 179 -11.56 -5.34 -9.44
N LEU A 180 -10.43 -4.86 -9.96
CA LEU A 180 -9.17 -4.82 -9.23
C LEU A 180 -8.41 -3.54 -9.58
N ASN A 181 -8.00 -2.81 -8.55
CA ASN A 181 -7.18 -1.62 -8.66
C ASN A 181 -6.25 -1.56 -7.44
N LEU A 182 -4.96 -1.84 -7.63
CA LEU A 182 -3.99 -1.96 -6.56
C LEU A 182 -3.03 -0.77 -6.57
N THR A 183 -2.64 -0.30 -5.38
CA THR A 183 -1.62 0.74 -5.24
C THR A 183 -0.87 0.60 -3.91
N ASN A 184 0.10 1.48 -3.66
CA ASN A 184 0.75 1.64 -2.38
C ASN A 184 0.55 3.08 -1.90
N HIS A 185 0.18 3.25 -0.63
CA HIS A 185 -0.26 4.52 -0.05
C HIS A 185 0.86 5.21 0.76
N THR A 186 2.10 5.16 0.27
CA THR A 186 3.24 5.85 0.89
C THR A 186 3.09 7.36 0.82
N TYR A 187 3.26 8.02 1.97
CA TYR A 187 3.34 9.48 2.07
C TYR A 187 4.80 9.89 2.18
N TRP A 188 5.20 10.89 1.40
CA TRP A 188 6.59 11.27 1.26
C TRP A 188 6.85 12.64 1.88
N ASN A 189 7.94 12.74 2.64
CA ASN A 189 8.58 14.01 2.93
C ASN A 189 10.09 13.87 2.66
N LEU A 190 10.54 14.37 1.50
CA LEU A 190 11.95 14.37 1.08
C LEU A 190 12.90 15.14 2.02
N ALA A 191 12.38 16.00 2.91
CA ALA A 191 13.17 16.65 3.96
C ALA A 191 13.31 15.78 5.24
N GLY A 192 12.58 14.67 5.31
CA GLY A 192 12.49 13.77 6.46
C GLY A 192 11.08 13.75 7.08
N GLU A 193 10.62 12.61 7.60
CA GLU A 193 9.25 12.42 8.12
C GLU A 193 8.85 13.37 9.26
N GLY A 194 9.83 13.90 9.99
CA GLY A 194 9.65 14.84 11.10
C GLY A 194 9.97 16.31 10.74
N ALA A 195 10.20 16.61 9.46
CA ALA A 195 10.68 17.94 9.03
C ALA A 195 9.58 19.02 8.90
N GLY A 196 8.32 18.68 9.19
CA GLY A 196 7.18 19.59 9.07
C GLY A 196 6.41 19.39 7.77
N ASP A 197 6.03 20.50 7.13
CA ASP A 197 5.23 20.48 5.90
C ASP A 197 6.04 20.10 4.63
N ILE A 198 5.35 20.13 3.48
CA ILE A 198 5.91 19.81 2.16
C ILE A 198 5.87 21.02 1.21
N TYR A 199 5.70 22.25 1.73
CA TYR A 199 5.44 23.42 0.88
C TYR A 199 6.65 23.84 0.05
N ASP A 200 7.86 23.45 0.46
CA ASP A 200 9.09 23.67 -0.30
C ASP A 200 9.38 22.57 -1.34
N HIS A 201 8.53 21.53 -1.44
CA HIS A 201 8.71 20.46 -2.42
C HIS A 201 8.30 20.94 -3.80
N LEU A 202 9.16 20.69 -4.79
CA LEU A 202 8.87 20.95 -6.18
C LEU A 202 8.20 19.72 -6.82
N LEU A 203 6.94 19.85 -7.19
CA LEU A 203 6.16 18.80 -7.83
C LEU A 203 6.02 19.03 -9.34
N THR A 204 6.25 17.99 -10.13
CA THR A 204 5.92 17.98 -11.57
C THR A 204 5.11 16.74 -11.88
N ILE A 205 3.85 16.92 -12.28
CA ILE A 205 2.97 15.84 -12.76
C ILE A 205 2.81 15.99 -14.27
N ARG A 206 3.19 14.96 -15.02
CA ARG A 206 3.05 14.95 -16.49
C ARG A 206 1.66 14.48 -16.91
N ALA A 207 0.63 15.26 -16.57
CA ALA A 207 -0.77 15.00 -16.91
C ALA A 207 -1.41 16.22 -17.57
N GLY A 208 -2.19 15.99 -18.64
CA GLY A 208 -2.95 17.04 -19.33
C GLY A 208 -4.39 17.20 -18.85
N SER A 209 -4.86 16.34 -17.96
CA SER A 209 -6.23 16.34 -17.43
C SER A 209 -6.25 15.80 -15.99
N PHE A 210 -7.31 16.11 -15.25
CA PHE A 210 -7.57 15.58 -13.90
C PHE A 210 -9.03 15.16 -13.72
N CYS A 211 -9.31 14.38 -12.68
CA CYS A 211 -10.68 14.00 -12.34
C CYS A 211 -11.25 14.96 -11.30
N ALA A 212 -12.15 15.86 -11.70
CA ALA A 212 -12.91 16.66 -10.74
C ALA A 212 -13.86 15.76 -9.92
N VAL A 213 -14.00 16.07 -8.64
CA VAL A 213 -14.80 15.29 -7.69
C VAL A 213 -15.91 16.13 -7.05
N ASP A 214 -16.96 15.46 -6.59
CA ASP A 214 -18.01 16.07 -5.77
C ASP A 214 -17.63 16.15 -4.28
N ASP A 215 -18.54 16.64 -3.44
CA ASP A 215 -18.33 16.78 -1.98
C ASP A 215 -18.16 15.42 -1.27
N SER A 216 -18.56 14.32 -1.93
CA SER A 216 -18.31 12.95 -1.46
C SER A 216 -17.02 12.35 -2.04
N LEU A 217 -16.21 13.18 -2.72
CA LEU A 217 -14.95 12.84 -3.36
C LEU A 217 -15.10 11.77 -4.47
N ILE A 218 -16.27 11.72 -5.11
CA ILE A 218 -16.54 10.84 -6.26
C ILE A 218 -16.34 11.61 -7.56
N PRO A 219 -15.68 11.01 -8.59
CA PRO A 219 -15.52 11.67 -9.88
C PRO A 219 -16.86 12.09 -10.51
N GLN A 220 -16.95 13.35 -10.93
CA GLN A 220 -18.17 13.91 -11.54
C GLN A 220 -18.41 13.47 -12.99
N GLY A 221 -17.48 12.70 -13.57
CA GLY A 221 -17.58 12.22 -14.93
C GLY A 221 -16.21 11.99 -15.57
N ARG A 222 -16.08 12.42 -16.82
CA ARG A 222 -14.82 12.29 -17.58
C ARG A 222 -13.76 13.26 -17.04
N PRO A 223 -12.46 12.94 -17.20
CA PRO A 223 -11.38 13.87 -16.88
C PRO A 223 -11.53 15.20 -17.63
N VAL A 224 -11.13 16.29 -16.97
CA VAL A 224 -11.15 17.69 -17.46
C VAL A 224 -9.74 18.27 -17.59
#